data_AF-A0A8B6GEN5-F1
#
_entry.id   AF-A0A8B6GEN5-F1
#
_cell.length_a   1.000
_cell.length_b   1.000
_cell.length_c   1.000
_cell.angle_alpha   90.00
_cell.angle_beta   90.00
_cell.angle_gamma   90.00
#
_symmetry.space_group_name_H-M   'P 1'
#
loop_
_entity.id
_entity.type
_entity.pdbx_description
1 polymer ?
#
loop_
_entity_poly.entity_id
_entity_poly.type
_entity_poly.pdbx_seq_one_letter_code
_entity_poly.pdbx_strand_id
1 'polypeptide(L)'
;MIFFCFCSYDCHNGHWSPGGSVCLHLNLLKYIYAIGSRGNVKVNEIAGACHTTSKSKHYKGRAADISIRGQYGTRKKEYMNSCRTFGGVPFDETSHIHCQMN
;
A
#
# COMPACT_ATOMS: atom_id res chain seq x y z
N MET A 1 -4.90 17.66 5.44
CA MET A 1 -3.75 16.88 4.92
C MET A 1 -3.42 15.81 5.95
N ILE A 2 -3.36 14.52 5.55
CA ILE A 2 -3.07 13.42 6.49
C ILE A 2 -1.60 13.01 6.31
N PHE A 3 -0.84 13.09 7.39
CA PHE A 3 0.55 12.62 7.45
C PHE A 3 0.59 11.23 8.08
N PHE A 4 1.40 10.36 7.51
CA PHE A 4 1.74 9.06 8.10
C PHE A 4 3.20 9.10 8.55
N CYS A 5 3.40 8.84 9.84
CA CYS A 5 4.72 8.65 10.41
C CYS A 5 5.08 7.16 10.38
N PHE A 6 6.32 6.85 10.07
CA PHE A 6 6.85 5.48 10.07
C PHE A 6 8.24 5.45 10.71
N CYS A 7 8.56 4.34 11.37
CA CYS A 7 9.82 4.19 12.10
C CYS A 7 10.96 3.79 11.15
N SER A 8 12.18 4.20 11.49
CA SER A 8 13.37 3.60 10.90
C SER A 8 13.73 2.34 11.67
N TYR A 9 14.03 1.26 10.96
CA TYR A 9 14.50 0.01 11.55
C TYR A 9 15.24 -0.86 10.51
N ASP A 10 16.10 -1.74 11.00
CA ASP A 10 16.80 -2.75 10.20
C ASP A 10 15.82 -3.86 9.79
N CYS A 11 15.74 -4.06 8.48
CA CYS A 11 14.80 -4.95 7.81
C CYS A 11 15.34 -6.35 7.51
N HIS A 12 16.46 -6.74 8.16
CA HIS A 12 17.24 -7.94 7.88
C HIS A 12 18.02 -7.82 6.56
N ASN A 13 19.19 -8.48 6.49
CA ASN A 13 20.11 -8.45 5.35
C ASN A 13 20.61 -7.04 4.95
N GLY A 14 20.73 -6.11 5.89
CA GLY A 14 21.27 -4.77 5.65
C GLY A 14 20.33 -3.83 4.90
N HIS A 15 19.05 -4.19 4.76
CA HIS A 15 18.02 -3.28 4.28
C HIS A 15 17.48 -2.42 5.42
N TRP A 16 17.07 -1.19 5.12
CA TRP A 16 16.59 -0.24 6.13
C TRP A 16 15.28 0.41 5.69
N SER A 17 14.34 0.51 6.64
CA SER A 17 13.25 1.46 6.52
C SER A 17 13.78 2.85 6.91
N PRO A 18 13.63 3.91 6.10
CA PRO A 18 14.29 5.20 6.36
C PRO A 18 13.64 6.03 7.48
N GLY A 19 12.50 5.61 8.02
CA GLY A 19 11.73 6.37 9.00
C GLY A 19 11.27 7.76 8.51
N GLY A 20 10.56 8.49 9.37
CA GLY A 20 10.12 9.87 9.12
C GLY A 20 8.62 9.99 8.89
N SER A 21 8.22 10.99 8.11
CA SER A 21 6.81 11.29 7.83
C SER A 21 6.58 11.57 6.36
N VAL A 22 5.41 11.17 5.86
CA VAL A 22 5.05 11.33 4.46
C VAL A 22 3.56 11.66 4.30
N CYS A 23 3.25 12.54 3.35
CA CYS A 23 1.89 12.80 2.90
C CYS A 23 1.44 11.67 1.96
N LEU A 24 0.26 11.11 2.21
CA LEU A 24 -0.31 10.15 1.27
C LEU A 24 -0.80 10.85 0.01
N HIS A 25 -0.54 10.20 -1.13
CA HIS A 25 -1.06 10.65 -2.41
C HIS A 25 -2.59 10.62 -2.39
N LEU A 26 -3.24 11.69 -2.86
CA LEU A 26 -4.70 11.82 -2.79
C LEU A 26 -5.42 10.64 -3.46
N ASN A 27 -4.93 10.18 -4.61
CA ASN A 27 -5.54 9.04 -5.29
C ASN A 27 -5.34 7.70 -4.55
N LEU A 28 -4.27 7.57 -3.76
CA LEU A 28 -4.07 6.40 -2.89
C LEU A 28 -5.13 6.40 -1.77
N LEU A 29 -5.38 7.56 -1.16
CA LEU A 29 -6.45 7.71 -0.17
C LEU A 29 -7.83 7.42 -0.77
N LYS A 30 -8.12 7.93 -1.97
CA LYS A 30 -9.38 7.66 -2.68
C LYS A 30 -9.53 6.17 -3.00
N TYR A 31 -8.45 5.51 -3.39
CA TYR A 31 -8.43 4.06 -3.62
C TYR A 31 -8.80 3.29 -2.35
N ILE A 32 -8.08 3.53 -1.24
CA ILE A 32 -8.34 2.84 0.05
C ILE A 32 -9.78 3.09 0.52
N TYR A 33 -10.25 4.34 0.41
CA TYR A 33 -11.62 4.70 0.75
C TYR A 33 -12.65 3.95 -0.11
N ALA A 34 -12.45 3.91 -1.43
CA ALA A 34 -13.39 3.25 -2.33
C ALA A 34 -13.54 1.75 -2.05
N ILE A 35 -12.43 1.04 -1.82
CA ILE A 35 -12.50 -0.39 -1.49
C ILE A 35 -13.06 -0.62 -0.07
N GLY A 36 -12.76 0.26 0.89
CA GLY A 36 -13.31 0.17 2.25
C GLY A 36 -14.82 0.44 2.30
N SER A 37 -15.32 1.33 1.44
CA SER A 37 -16.76 1.66 1.38
C SER A 37 -17.65 0.51 0.90
N ARG A 38 -17.07 -0.54 0.32
CA ARG A 38 -17.77 -1.71 -0.24
C ARG A 38 -17.64 -2.97 0.61
N GLY A 39 -16.99 -2.87 1.77
CA GLY A 39 -16.85 -3.96 2.73
C GLY A 39 -15.51 -3.95 3.45
N ASN A 40 -15.30 -4.91 4.33
CA ASN A 40 -14.09 -5.00 5.14
C ASN A 40 -12.84 -5.21 4.28
N VAL A 41 -11.81 -4.43 4.57
CA VAL A 41 -10.50 -4.47 3.92
C VAL A 41 -9.43 -4.58 5.00
N LYS A 42 -8.47 -5.48 4.81
CA LYS A 42 -7.26 -5.53 5.62
C LYS A 42 -6.11 -4.90 4.84
N VAL A 43 -5.66 -3.75 5.32
CA VAL A 43 -4.45 -3.08 4.81
C VAL A 43 -3.26 -3.63 5.60
N ASN A 44 -2.31 -4.23 4.91
CA ASN A 44 -1.06 -4.68 5.53
C ASN A 44 -0.12 -3.49 5.72
N GLU A 45 0.07 -2.68 4.67
CA GLU A 45 1.07 -1.60 4.65
C GLU A 45 0.58 -0.41 3.82
N ILE A 46 1.00 0.81 4.19
CA ILE A 46 0.72 2.06 3.45
C ILE A 46 1.99 2.88 3.31
N ALA A 47 2.59 3.29 4.43
CA ALA A 47 3.83 4.06 4.45
C ALA A 47 4.87 3.40 5.37
N GLY A 48 6.13 3.37 4.93
CA GLY A 48 7.23 2.74 5.66
C GLY A 48 7.40 1.27 5.31
N ALA A 49 7.53 0.43 6.35
CA ALA A 49 7.81 -1.01 6.29
C ALA A 49 9.15 -1.39 5.63
N CYS A 50 9.34 -2.67 5.32
CA CYS A 50 10.59 -3.22 4.80
C CYS A 50 10.51 -3.52 3.31
N HIS A 51 11.25 -2.76 2.53
CA HIS A 51 11.38 -2.99 1.09
C HIS A 51 12.85 -3.04 0.68
N THR A 52 13.15 -3.92 -0.28
CA THR A 52 14.51 -4.17 -0.78
C THR A 52 15.18 -2.93 -1.39
N THR A 53 14.39 -1.96 -1.85
CA THR A 53 14.90 -0.74 -2.46
C THR A 53 14.50 0.50 -1.67
N SER A 54 15.46 1.42 -1.49
CA SER A 54 15.23 2.76 -0.93
C SER A 54 14.28 3.62 -1.78
N LYS A 55 13.97 3.19 -3.00
CA LYS A 55 13.07 3.88 -3.93
C LYS A 55 11.60 3.43 -3.79
N SER A 56 11.29 2.53 -2.85
CA SER A 56 9.93 2.03 -2.61
C SER A 56 8.90 3.15 -2.56
N LYS A 57 7.74 2.91 -3.17
CA LYS A 57 6.62 3.84 -3.21
C LYS A 57 5.95 3.98 -1.83
N HIS A 58 6.11 3.01 -0.93
CA HIS A 58 5.66 3.13 0.46
C HIS A 58 6.40 4.24 1.20
N TYR A 59 7.71 4.40 1.00
CA TYR A 59 8.49 5.50 1.59
C TYR A 59 8.09 6.88 1.06
N LYS A 60 7.30 6.93 -0.01
CA LYS A 60 6.82 8.16 -0.67
C LYS A 60 5.31 8.36 -0.50
N GLY A 61 4.63 7.55 0.32
CA GLY A 61 3.18 7.65 0.54
C GLY A 61 2.36 7.40 -0.72
N ARG A 62 2.91 6.59 -1.64
CA ARG A 62 2.36 6.33 -2.97
C ARG A 62 1.98 4.87 -3.17
N ALA A 63 2.10 4.00 -2.17
CA ALA A 63 1.70 2.60 -2.29
C ALA A 63 0.86 2.13 -1.10
N ALA A 64 0.09 1.07 -1.31
CA ALA A 64 -0.58 0.34 -0.24
C ALA A 64 -0.70 -1.14 -0.59
N ASP A 65 -0.53 -1.98 0.42
CA ASP A 65 -0.62 -3.44 0.32
C ASP A 65 -1.92 -3.91 0.95
N ILE A 66 -2.80 -4.48 0.13
CA ILE A 66 -4.13 -4.94 0.54
C ILE A 66 -4.12 -6.46 0.63
N SER A 67 -4.41 -7.02 1.80
CA SER A 67 -4.41 -8.47 1.98
C SER A 67 -5.45 -9.15 1.09
N ILE A 68 -5.06 -10.28 0.50
CA ILE A 68 -5.97 -11.21 -0.19
C ILE A 68 -5.93 -12.61 0.44
N ARG A 69 -5.41 -12.74 1.66
CA ARG A 69 -5.42 -14.01 2.40
C ARG A 69 -6.81 -14.31 2.97
N GLY A 70 -7.24 -15.56 2.87
CA GLY A 70 -8.54 -16.00 3.38
C GLY A 70 -9.71 -15.24 2.76
N GLN A 71 -10.64 -14.78 3.60
CA GLN A 71 -11.87 -14.10 3.16
C GLN A 71 -11.63 -12.83 2.33
N TYR A 72 -10.48 -12.16 2.48
CA TYR A 72 -10.17 -10.91 1.76
C TYR A 72 -9.85 -11.14 0.28
N GLY A 73 -9.51 -12.37 -0.13
CA GLY A 73 -9.15 -12.68 -1.52
C GLY A 73 -10.31 -12.72 -2.50
N THR A 74 -11.55 -12.86 -2.01
CA THR A 74 -12.76 -12.88 -2.84
C THR A 74 -12.97 -11.59 -3.64
N ARG A 75 -12.42 -10.46 -3.14
CA ARG A 75 -12.53 -9.13 -3.74
C ARG A 75 -11.28 -8.70 -4.52
N LYS A 76 -10.35 -9.62 -4.78
CA LYS A 76 -9.09 -9.35 -5.50
C LYS A 76 -9.26 -8.55 -6.79
N LYS A 77 -10.18 -8.97 -7.67
CA LYS A 77 -10.45 -8.30 -8.94
C LYS A 77 -10.95 -6.86 -8.74
N GLU A 78 -11.75 -6.63 -7.71
CA GLU A 78 -12.24 -5.31 -7.32
C GLU A 78 -11.07 -4.41 -6.91
N TYR A 79 -10.16 -4.90 -6.05
CA TYR A 79 -9.00 -4.13 -5.60
C TYR A 79 -8.09 -3.73 -6.76
N MET A 80 -7.77 -4.67 -7.66
CA MET A 80 -6.94 -4.39 -8.83
C MET A 80 -7.60 -3.37 -9.77
N ASN A 81 -8.90 -3.53 -10.05
CA ASN A 81 -9.63 -2.60 -10.90
C ASN A 81 -9.71 -1.21 -10.27
N SER A 82 -10.03 -1.13 -8.97
CA SER A 82 -10.10 0.14 -8.26
C SER A 82 -8.75 0.85 -8.23
N CYS A 83 -7.65 0.12 -8.08
CA CYS A 83 -6.30 0.70 -8.18
C CYS A 83 -6.09 1.40 -9.53
N ARG A 84 -6.44 0.72 -10.63
CA ARG A 84 -6.36 1.29 -12.00
C ARG A 84 -7.28 2.50 -12.18
N THR A 85 -8.51 2.44 -11.66
CA THR A 85 -9.47 3.57 -11.72
C THR A 85 -8.91 4.85 -11.11
N PHE A 86 -8.11 4.75 -10.04
CA PHE A 86 -7.47 5.90 -9.41
C PHE A 86 -6.07 6.21 -9.96
N GLY A 87 -5.69 5.64 -11.09
CA GLY A 87 -4.42 5.91 -11.79
C GLY A 87 -3.22 5.17 -11.21
N GLY A 88 -3.45 4.18 -10.36
CA GLY A 88 -2.41 3.31 -9.82
C GLY A 88 -2.13 2.09 -10.72
N VAL A 89 -0.99 1.46 -10.48
CA VAL A 89 -0.59 0.19 -11.07
C VAL A 89 -0.70 -0.90 -9.99
N PRO A 90 -1.61 -1.88 -10.14
CA PRO A 90 -1.71 -3.01 -9.23
C PRO A 90 -0.73 -4.12 -9.61
N PHE A 91 -0.08 -4.69 -8.61
CA PHE A 91 0.71 -5.91 -8.68
C PHE A 91 0.10 -6.96 -7.74
N ASP A 92 0.10 -8.21 -8.19
CA ASP A 92 -0.50 -9.34 -7.47
C ASP A 92 0.60 -10.18 -6.84
N GLU A 93 0.86 -9.94 -5.55
CA GLU A 93 2.03 -10.49 -4.83
C GLU A 93 1.66 -11.74 -4.02
N THR A 94 0.85 -12.63 -4.60
CA THR A 94 0.35 -13.91 -4.03
C THR A 94 -0.52 -13.77 -2.77
N SER A 95 -0.10 -12.98 -1.79
CA SER A 95 -0.71 -12.81 -0.47
C SER A 95 -1.40 -11.47 -0.27
N HIS A 96 -1.07 -10.49 -1.11
CA HIS A 96 -1.62 -9.16 -1.09
C HIS A 96 -1.60 -8.56 -2.50
N ILE A 97 -2.38 -7.51 -2.72
CA ILE A 97 -2.31 -6.65 -3.89
C ILE A 97 -1.50 -5.40 -3.50
N HIS A 98 -0.37 -5.20 -4.16
CA HIS A 98 0.42 -3.98 -4.07
C HIS A 98 -0.11 -2.97 -5.09
N CYS A 99 -0.75 -1.89 -4.62
CA CYS A 99 -1.22 -0.81 -5.48
C CYS A 99 -0.31 0.41 -5.31
N GLN A 100 0.34 0.85 -6.38
CA GLN A 100 1.21 2.04 -6.34
C GLN A 100 0.83 3.13 -7.34
N MET A 101 1.03 4.37 -6.95
CA MET A 101 0.81 5.58 -7.75
C MET A 101 2.14 6.01 -8.40
N ASN A 102 2.09 6.29 -9.71
CA ASN A 102 3.23 6.81 -10.46
C ASN A 102 3.59 8.20 -9.98
#